data_AF-A0A0W0YTX9-F1
#
_entry.id   AF-A0A0W0YTX9-F1
#
_cell.length_a   1.000
_cell.length_b   1.000
_cell.length_c   1.000
_cell.angle_alpha   90.00
_cell.angle_beta   90.00
_cell.angle_gamma   90.00
#
_symmetry.space_group_name_H-M   'P 1'
#
loop_
_entity.id
_entity.type
_entity.pdbx_description
1 polymer ?
#
loop_
_entity_poly.entity_id
_entity_poly.type
_entity_poly.pdbx_seq_one_letter_code
_entity_poly.pdbx_strand_id
1 'polypeptide(L)'
;MIRLQMSVCYLTNLGGGNNNSAIAEREHSAQIFIVPHARTLRNAREQVRLMVIDGFSVPRIRRYLNAWLTWWVKTSQSWRYQTVLSQFIHTCKDSRIAEIAMELLLTKYCGTGHPVRLTAGLDFLATV
;
A
#
# COMPACT_ATOMS: atom_id res chain seq x y z
N MET A 1 17.11 16.73 -20.02
CA MET A 1 17.42 15.41 -19.43
C MET A 1 17.93 15.66 -18.01
N ILE A 2 17.03 15.72 -17.02
CA ILE A 2 17.38 16.09 -15.63
C ILE A 2 17.47 14.81 -14.82
N ARG A 3 18.70 14.48 -14.38
CA ARG A 3 19.01 13.32 -13.55
C ARG A 3 18.92 13.77 -12.10
N LEU A 4 17.79 13.49 -11.43
CA LEU A 4 17.66 13.74 -10.00
C LEU A 4 18.41 12.64 -9.24
N GLN A 5 19.53 13.02 -8.64
CA GLN A 5 20.28 12.18 -7.72
C GLN A 5 19.44 11.97 -6.45
N MET A 6 18.81 10.80 -6.33
CA MET A 6 18.05 10.39 -5.14
C MET A 6 19.02 10.02 -4.03
N SER A 7 19.20 10.92 -3.06
CA SER A 7 19.88 10.60 -1.81
C SER A 7 18.99 9.70 -0.96
N VAL A 8 19.30 8.41 -0.92
CA VAL A 8 18.62 7.42 -0.08
C VAL A 8 19.19 7.52 1.34
N CYS A 9 18.49 8.22 2.22
CA CYS A 9 18.86 8.29 3.63
C CYS A 9 18.33 7.03 4.35
N TYR A 10 19.21 6.06 4.61
CA TYR A 10 18.90 4.95 5.51
C TYR A 10 19.00 5.48 6.95
N LEU A 11 17.88 5.48 7.67
CA LEU A 11 17.85 5.76 9.10
C LEU A 11 18.52 4.60 9.87
N THR A 12 19.84 4.65 9.98
CA THR A 12 20.58 3.93 11.01
C THR A 12 20.91 4.93 12.10
N ASN A 13 20.13 4.95 13.18
CA ASN A 13 20.57 5.34 14.52
C ASN A 13 19.50 4.90 15.54
N LEU A 14 19.79 3.81 16.25
CA LEU A 14 19.16 3.43 17.50
C LEU A 14 20.03 4.01 18.63
N GLY A 15 19.52 4.97 19.40
CA GLY A 15 20.22 5.51 20.57
C GLY A 15 19.38 6.58 21.28
N GLY A 16 18.96 6.29 22.51
CA GLY A 16 18.19 7.21 23.36
C GLY A 16 19.06 8.05 24.30
N GLY A 17 18.50 9.16 24.79
CA GLY A 17 19.06 10.03 25.83
C GLY A 17 18.34 11.37 25.96
N ASN A 18 18.03 11.77 27.19
CA ASN A 18 17.30 12.94 27.73
C ASN A 18 17.98 14.32 27.44
N ASN A 19 17.54 15.55 27.76
CA ASN A 19 16.44 16.20 28.51
C ASN A 19 16.39 17.70 28.09
N ASN A 20 15.18 18.29 28.10
CA ASN A 20 14.80 19.71 28.28
C ASN A 20 15.72 20.83 27.73
N SER A 21 15.29 21.49 26.64
CA SER A 21 15.31 22.96 26.55
C SER A 21 14.30 23.46 25.53
N ALA A 22 13.59 24.51 25.94
CA ALA A 22 12.60 25.23 25.18
C ALA A 22 13.19 25.80 23.90
N ILE A 23 12.45 25.67 22.80
CA ILE A 23 12.17 26.71 21.81
C ILE A 23 10.85 26.27 21.16
N ALA A 24 9.80 27.07 21.34
CA ALA A 24 8.57 26.95 20.57
C ALA A 24 8.84 27.47 19.15
N GLU A 25 9.69 26.78 18.40
CA GLU A 25 9.70 26.88 16.96
C GLU A 25 8.55 26.00 16.49
N ARG A 26 7.59 26.61 15.78
CA ARG A 26 6.70 25.86 14.91
C ARG A 26 7.59 25.12 13.93
N GLU A 27 7.98 23.90 14.28
CA GLU A 27 8.63 22.99 13.37
C GLU A 27 7.70 22.90 12.16
N HIS A 28 8.13 23.53 11.07
CA HIS A 28 7.74 23.06 9.75
C HIS A 28 8.18 21.61 9.74
N SER A 29 7.23 20.72 10.05
CA SER A 29 7.47 19.30 10.20
C SER A 29 8.12 18.87 8.89
N ALA A 30 9.43 18.62 8.92
CA ALA A 30 10.17 18.29 7.73
C ALA A 30 9.45 17.10 7.10
N GLN A 31 8.89 17.31 5.91
CA GLN A 31 8.06 16.30 5.26
C GLN A 31 8.86 15.01 5.17
N ILE A 32 8.47 13.99 5.96
CA ILE A 32 9.28 12.79 6.08
C ILE A 32 9.04 11.94 4.83
N PHE A 33 9.95 12.01 3.88
CA PHE A 33 9.88 11.23 2.65
C PHE A 33 10.28 9.77 2.90
N ILE A 34 9.40 9.01 3.56
CA ILE A 34 9.61 7.57 3.78
C ILE A 34 9.05 6.81 2.57
N VAL A 35 9.95 6.20 1.79
CA VAL A 35 9.58 5.28 0.71
C VAL A 35 9.25 3.91 1.29
N PRO A 36 8.18 3.23 0.85
CA PRO A 36 7.95 1.83 1.20
C PRO A 36 9.14 0.98 0.75
N HIS A 37 9.98 0.56 1.69
CA HIS A 37 11.11 -0.31 1.38
C HIS A 37 10.60 -1.63 0.79
N ALA A 38 11.37 -2.25 -0.12
CA ALA A 38 10.99 -3.50 -0.77
C ALA A 38 10.61 -4.62 0.23
N ARG A 39 11.27 -4.62 1.40
CA ARG A 39 10.95 -5.53 2.52
C ARG A 39 9.53 -5.31 3.05
N THR A 40 9.06 -4.07 3.15
CA THR A 40 7.70 -3.76 3.60
C THR A 40 6.66 -4.28 2.61
N LEU A 41 6.84 -4.01 1.31
CA LEU A 41 5.95 -4.50 0.26
C LEU A 41 5.88 -6.03 0.27
N ARG A 42 7.06 -6.68 0.41
CA ARG A 42 7.14 -8.14 0.57
C ARG A 42 6.37 -8.62 1.80
N ASN A 43 6.54 -8.01 2.96
CA ASN A 43 5.85 -8.43 4.18
C ASN A 43 4.33 -8.32 4.03
N ALA A 44 3.83 -7.19 3.49
CA ALA A 44 2.41 -7.01 3.24
C ALA A 44 1.85 -8.08 2.29
N ARG A 45 2.60 -8.41 1.23
CA ARG A 45 2.19 -9.45 0.29
C ARG A 45 2.14 -10.83 0.95
N GLU A 46 3.15 -11.20 1.73
CA GLU A 46 3.13 -12.48 2.45
C GLU A 46 1.96 -12.58 3.42
N GLN A 47 1.59 -11.48 4.09
CA GLN A 47 0.40 -11.46 4.93
C GLN A 47 -0.88 -11.72 4.13
N VAL A 48 -1.04 -11.07 2.97
CA VAL A 48 -2.19 -11.35 2.09
C VAL A 48 -2.17 -12.79 1.59
N ARG A 49 -1.00 -13.33 1.25
CA ARG A 49 -0.85 -14.73 0.85
C ARG A 49 -1.32 -15.69 1.95
N LEU A 50 -0.93 -15.43 3.20
CA LEU A 50 -1.39 -16.21 4.35
C LEU A 50 -2.91 -16.09 4.55
N MET A 51 -3.48 -14.88 4.46
CA MET A 51 -4.93 -14.70 4.53
C MET A 51 -5.68 -15.51 3.45
N VAL A 52 -5.14 -15.59 2.23
CA VAL A 52 -5.70 -16.40 1.15
C VAL A 52 -5.63 -17.90 1.49
N ILE A 53 -4.48 -18.37 1.98
CA ILE A 53 -4.28 -19.77 2.37
C ILE A 53 -5.21 -20.17 3.52
N ASP A 54 -5.37 -19.29 4.50
CA ASP A 54 -6.23 -19.49 5.67
C ASP A 54 -7.73 -19.31 5.34
N GLY A 55 -8.09 -19.05 4.07
CA GLY A 55 -9.47 -18.99 3.61
C GLY A 55 -10.23 -17.71 4.02
N PHE A 56 -9.53 -16.61 4.28
CA PHE A 56 -10.18 -15.34 4.59
C PHE A 56 -10.99 -14.84 3.40
N SER A 57 -12.17 -14.27 3.66
CA SER A 57 -13.01 -13.73 2.61
C SER A 57 -12.36 -12.53 1.91
N VAL A 58 -12.62 -12.39 0.60
CA VAL A 58 -12.12 -11.27 -0.22
C VAL A 58 -12.40 -9.90 0.41
N PRO A 59 -13.61 -9.60 0.95
CA PRO A 59 -13.85 -8.33 1.64
C PRO A 59 -12.92 -8.09 2.84
N ARG A 60 -12.55 -9.14 3.58
CA ARG A 60 -11.63 -9.03 4.73
C ARG A 60 -10.20 -8.76 4.26
N ILE A 61 -9.76 -9.41 3.20
CA ILE A 61 -8.46 -9.13 2.56
C ILE A 61 -8.40 -7.69 2.06
N ARG A 62 -9.45 -7.22 1.37
CA ARG A 62 -9.55 -5.81 0.92
C ARG A 62 -9.52 -4.84 2.10
N ARG A 63 -10.17 -5.15 3.23
CA ARG A 63 -10.11 -4.31 4.44
C ARG A 63 -8.69 -4.22 5.00
N TYR A 64 -7.98 -5.34 5.09
CA TYR A 64 -6.56 -5.36 5.50
C TYR A 64 -5.72 -4.47 4.59
N LEU A 65 -5.82 -4.65 3.26
CA LEU A 65 -5.06 -3.85 2.29
C LEU A 65 -5.38 -2.36 2.40
N ASN A 66 -6.66 -1.99 2.55
CA ASN A 66 -7.06 -0.60 2.76
C ASN A 66 -6.42 0.01 4.02
N ALA A 67 -6.44 -0.72 5.14
CA ALA A 67 -5.85 -0.26 6.39
C ALA A 67 -4.33 -0.08 6.26
N TRP A 68 -3.65 -1.05 5.65
CA TRP A 68 -2.22 -0.99 5.40
C TRP A 68 -1.83 0.20 4.50
N LEU A 69 -2.57 0.42 3.40
CA LEU A 69 -2.34 1.57 2.50
C LEU A 69 -2.62 2.91 3.21
N THR A 70 -3.70 2.99 3.98
CA THR A 70 -4.07 4.20 4.73
C THR A 70 -2.99 4.56 5.75
N TRP A 71 -2.44 3.55 6.43
CA TRP A 71 -1.31 3.74 7.34
C TRP A 71 -0.09 4.30 6.60
N TRP A 72 0.26 3.75 5.43
CA TRP A 72 1.37 4.26 4.62
C TRP A 72 1.20 5.70 4.15
N VAL A 73 0.01 6.06 3.67
CA VAL A 73 -0.29 7.42 3.23
C VAL A 73 -0.19 8.40 4.40
N LYS A 74 -0.70 8.04 5.58
CA LYS A 74 -0.63 8.88 6.78
C LYS A 74 0.79 9.06 7.31
N THR A 75 1.56 7.98 7.38
CA THR A 75 2.91 7.99 7.96
C THR A 75 3.93 8.70 7.08
N SER A 76 3.83 8.54 5.75
CA SER A 76 4.82 9.10 4.82
C SER A 76 4.52 10.52 4.34
N GLN A 77 3.29 11.02 4.52
CA GLN A 77 2.80 12.36 4.12
C GLN A 77 3.10 12.81 2.67
N SER A 78 3.67 11.93 1.85
CA SER A 78 4.20 12.22 0.51
C SER A 78 3.69 11.23 -0.53
N TRP A 79 3.19 10.07 -0.10
CA TRP A 79 2.69 9.05 -1.02
C TRP A 79 1.18 9.12 -1.20
N ARG A 80 0.76 9.02 -2.46
CA ARG A 80 -0.65 8.85 -2.83
C ARG A 80 -1.04 7.38 -2.68
N TYR A 81 -2.26 7.14 -2.22
CA TYR A 81 -2.83 5.80 -2.06
C TYR A 81 -2.64 4.92 -3.30
N GLN A 82 -2.92 5.47 -4.49
CA GLN A 82 -2.83 4.75 -5.76
C GLN A 82 -1.39 4.31 -6.07
N THR A 83 -0.41 5.15 -5.74
CA THR A 83 1.01 4.87 -6.00
C THR A 83 1.50 3.70 -5.15
N VAL A 84 1.15 3.69 -3.86
CA VAL A 84 1.53 2.59 -2.95
C VAL A 84 0.86 1.28 -3.37
N LEU A 85 -0.41 1.34 -3.77
CA LEU A 85 -1.15 0.16 -4.25
C LEU A 85 -0.58 -0.37 -5.58
N SER A 86 -0.22 0.50 -6.51
CA SER A 86 0.44 0.09 -7.76
C SER A 86 1.80 -0.58 -7.50
N GLN A 87 2.61 -0.03 -6.60
CA GLN A 87 3.87 -0.68 -6.19
C GLN A 87 3.61 -2.06 -5.56
N PHE A 88 2.60 -2.19 -4.70
CA PHE A 88 2.21 -3.47 -4.14
C PHE A 88 1.88 -4.49 -5.24
N ILE A 89 1.04 -4.12 -6.21
CA ILE A 89 0.64 -4.99 -7.33
C ILE A 89 1.86 -5.47 -8.12
N HIS A 90 2.83 -4.60 -8.42
CA HIS A 90 4.06 -4.99 -9.12
C HIS A 90 4.93 -5.97 -8.33
N THR A 91 4.77 -6.06 -7.01
CA THR A 91 5.47 -7.08 -6.20
C THR A 91 4.73 -8.40 -6.09
N CYS A 92 3.49 -8.50 -6.57
CA CYS A 92 2.70 -9.72 -6.51
C CYS A 92 3.19 -10.74 -7.54
N LYS A 93 3.50 -11.96 -7.07
CA LYS A 93 3.77 -13.12 -7.94
C LYS A 93 2.56 -14.03 -8.10
N ASP A 94 1.62 -13.94 -7.17
CA ASP A 94 0.38 -14.71 -7.16
C ASP A 94 -0.72 -13.90 -7.86
N SER A 95 -1.32 -14.48 -8.90
CA SER A 95 -2.35 -13.83 -9.72
C SER A 95 -3.61 -13.49 -8.93
N ARG A 96 -4.02 -14.34 -7.97
CA ARG A 96 -5.22 -14.07 -7.14
C ARG A 96 -5.00 -12.86 -6.24
N ILE A 97 -3.80 -12.73 -5.67
CA ILE A 97 -3.46 -11.58 -4.82
C ILE A 97 -3.41 -10.30 -5.64
N ALA A 98 -2.82 -10.36 -6.85
CA ALA A 98 -2.79 -9.24 -7.77
C ALA A 98 -4.21 -8.81 -8.19
N GLU A 99 -5.08 -9.77 -8.50
CA GLU A 99 -6.48 -9.52 -8.89
C GLU A 99 -7.25 -8.77 -7.81
N ILE A 100 -7.22 -9.23 -6.55
CA ILE A 100 -7.87 -8.55 -5.43
C ILE A 100 -7.37 -7.11 -5.27
N ALA A 101 -6.06 -6.88 -5.46
CA ALA A 101 -5.46 -5.56 -5.37
C ALA A 101 -5.83 -4.66 -6.57
N MET A 102 -5.94 -5.22 -7.78
CA MET A 102 -6.39 -4.51 -8.98
C MET A 102 -7.86 -4.10 -8.87
N GLU A 103 -8.74 -4.99 -8.41
CA GLU A 103 -10.15 -4.66 -8.15
C GLU A 103 -10.28 -3.52 -7.12
N LEU A 104 -9.44 -3.54 -6.08
CA LEU A 104 -9.39 -2.48 -5.09
C LEU A 104 -8.95 -1.15 -5.72
N LEU A 105 -7.95 -1.17 -6.60
CA LEU A 105 -7.48 0.01 -7.33
C LEU A 105 -8.60 0.58 -8.22
N LEU A 106 -9.25 -0.28 -9.02
CA LEU A 106 -10.37 0.08 -9.89
C LEU A 106 -11.54 0.68 -9.10
N THR A 107 -11.91 0.07 -7.97
CA THR A 107 -13.00 0.58 -7.11
C THR A 107 -12.73 2.01 -6.66
N LYS A 108 -11.47 2.34 -6.34
CA LYS A 108 -11.09 3.70 -5.91
C LYS A 108 -11.09 4.72 -7.04
N TYR A 109 -10.78 4.32 -8.27
CA TYR A 109 -10.91 5.18 -9.47
C TYR A 109 -12.37 5.34 -9.91
N CYS A 110 -13.16 4.29 -9.77
CA CYS A 110 -14.57 4.19 -10.16
C CYS A 110 -15.48 4.97 -9.20
N GLY A 111 -15.19 4.91 -7.89
CA GLY A 111 -15.91 5.68 -6.85
C GLY A 111 -15.75 7.19 -6.95
N THR A 112 -14.87 7.69 -7.82
CA THR A 112 -14.74 9.12 -8.14
C THR A 112 -15.55 9.57 -9.35
N GLY A 113 -16.33 8.71 -10.02
CA GLY A 113 -17.25 9.19 -11.07
C GLY A 113 -17.91 8.25 -12.07
N HIS A 114 -17.93 6.91 -11.93
CA HIS A 114 -18.80 6.09 -12.81
C HIS A 114 -18.88 4.62 -12.36
N PRO A 115 -20.05 3.98 -12.18
CA PRO A 115 -20.10 2.55 -11.84
C PRO A 115 -19.66 1.70 -13.04
N VAL A 116 -18.46 1.12 -12.97
CA VAL A 116 -18.07 0.03 -13.88
C VAL A 116 -18.60 -1.26 -13.27
N ARG A 117 -19.73 -1.74 -13.78
CA ARG A 117 -20.18 -3.12 -13.57
C ARG A 117 -19.16 -4.04 -14.25
N LEU A 118 -18.24 -4.62 -13.47
CA LEU A 118 -17.48 -5.78 -13.93
C LEU A 118 -18.40 -7.00 -13.88
N THR A 119 -19.15 -7.21 -14.96
CA THR A 119 -19.59 -8.54 -15.35
C THR A 119 -18.45 -9.16 -16.15
N ALA A 120 -17.53 -9.83 -15.46
CA ALA A 120 -16.59 -10.75 -16.09
C ALA A 120 -16.93 -12.15 -15.57
N GLY A 121 -17.22 -13.02 -16.54
CA GLY A 121 -18.03 -14.23 -16.39
C GLY A 121 -17.47 -15.26 -15.43
N LEU A 122 -18.38 -15.76 -14.60
CA LEU A 122 -18.28 -17.06 -13.98
C LEU A 122 -19.09 -18.04 -14.83
N ASP A 123 -18.66 -18.23 -16.08
CA ASP A 123 -19.15 -19.33 -16.93
C ASP A 123 -18.30 -20.57 -16.64
N PHE A 124 -18.37 -21.03 -15.40
CA PHE A 124 -18.02 -22.40 -15.06
C PHE A 124 -19.30 -23.02 -14.52
N LEU A 125 -19.75 -24.10 -15.16
CA LEU A 125 -21.00 -24.85 -14.98
C LEU A 125 -22.12 -24.52 -15.99
N ALA A 126 -21.97 -25.04 -17.21
CA ALA A 126 -23.00 -25.86 -17.84
C ALA A 126 -22.43 -26.46 -19.13
N THR A 127 -22.13 -27.76 -19.14
CA THR A 127 -22.75 -28.73 -20.06
C THR A 127 -22.42 -30.14 -19.56
N VAL A 128 -23.46 -30.96 -19.59
CA VAL A 128 -23.65 -32.36 -19.17
C VAL A 128 -22.57 -33.31 -19.68
#